data_AF-A0A961LY29-F1
#
_entry.id   AF-A0A961LY29-F1
#
_cell.length_a   1.000
_cell.length_b   1.000
_cell.length_c   1.000
_cell.angle_alpha   90.00
_cell.angle_beta   90.00
_cell.angle_gamma   90.00
#
_symmetry.space_group_name_H-M   'P 1'
#
loop_
_entity.id
_entity.type
_entity.pdbx_description
1 polymer ?
#
loop_
_entity_poly.entity_id
_entity_poly.type
_entity_poly.pdbx_seq_one_letter_code
_entity_poly.pdbx_strand_id
1 'polypeptide(L)' 'GVAETIDWAKCLLALDVIALSPEVIADTLGAILKYQDDIARIQGSEAKKILDEARKSLQPA' A
#
# COMPACT_ATOMS: atom_id res chain seq x y z
N GLY A 1 -5.89 -10.68 -1.86
CA GLY A 1 -5.11 -11.89 -2.18
C GLY A 1 -3.79 -11.49 -2.83
N VAL A 2 -2.79 -12.38 -2.83
CA VAL A 2 -1.42 -12.05 -3.32
C VAL A 2 -1.43 -11.58 -4.78
N ALA A 3 -2.26 -12.18 -5.65
CA ALA A 3 -2.38 -11.79 -7.05
C ALA A 3 -2.88 -10.33 -7.21
N GLU A 4 -3.91 -9.94 -6.46
CA GLU A 4 -4.49 -8.60 -6.52
C GLU A 4 -3.48 -7.54 -6.02
N THR A 5 -2.66 -7.88 -5.01
CA THR A 5 -1.59 -6.99 -4.52
C THR A 5 -0.46 -6.83 -5.54
N ILE A 6 -0.12 -7.88 -6.28
CA ILE A 6 0.87 -7.82 -7.37
C ILE A 6 0.36 -6.95 -8.52
N ASP A 7 -0.91 -7.13 -8.92
CA ASP A 7 -1.48 -6.34 -10.00
C ASP A 7 -1.64 -4.86 -9.62
N TRP A 8 -1.95 -4.56 -8.35
CA TRP A 8 -1.89 -3.20 -7.83
C TRP A 8 -0.49 -2.59 -7.88
N ALA A 9 0.55 -3.33 -7.48
CA ALA A 9 1.93 -2.85 -7.57
C ALA A 9 2.34 -2.55 -9.03
N LYS A 10 1.88 -3.37 -10.00
CA LYS A 10 2.07 -3.09 -11.43
C LYS A 10 1.33 -1.81 -11.88
N CYS A 11 0.11 -1.60 -11.40
CA CYS A 11 -0.63 -0.37 -11.67
C CYS A 11 0.09 0.86 -11.11
N LEU A 12 0.64 0.79 -9.90
CA LEU A 12 1.45 1.87 -9.33
C LEU A 12 2.69 2.16 -10.19
N LEU A 13 3.39 1.13 -10.64
CA LEU A 13 4.54 1.29 -11.54
C LEU A 13 4.14 1.92 -12.88
N ALA A 14 2.99 1.53 -13.43
CA ALA A 14 2.46 2.11 -14.67
C ALA A 14 2.04 3.58 -14.52
N LEU A 15 1.70 4.02 -13.31
CA LEU A 15 1.41 5.41 -12.94
C LEU A 15 2.68 6.21 -12.58
N ASP A 16 3.86 5.65 -12.80
CA ASP A 16 5.16 6.23 -12.47
C ASP A 16 5.33 6.54 -10.96
N VAL A 17 4.66 5.76 -10.11
CA VAL A 17 4.83 5.84 -8.65
C VAL A 17 6.13 5.13 -8.27
N ILE A 18 7.20 5.91 -8.15
CA ILE A 18 8.55 5.46 -7.79
C ILE A 18 8.76 5.23 -6.29
N ALA A 19 7.88 5.75 -5.43
CA ALA A 19 7.94 5.56 -3.99
C ALA A 19 6.55 5.38 -3.40
N LEU A 20 6.39 4.32 -2.58
CA LEU A 20 5.19 4.14 -1.75
C LEU A 20 5.19 5.17 -0.63
N SER A 21 4.13 5.99 -0.57
CA SER A 21 3.80 6.87 0.56
C SER A 21 2.48 6.42 1.21
N PRO A 22 2.23 6.78 2.48
CA PRO A 22 0.95 6.47 3.12
C PRO A 22 -0.26 7.03 2.37
N GLU A 23 -0.10 8.19 1.73
CA GLU A 23 -1.14 8.83 0.90
C GLU A 23 -1.43 8.01 -0.36
N VAL A 24 -0.39 7.59 -1.11
CA VAL A 24 -0.57 6.74 -2.29
C VAL A 24 -1.23 5.42 -1.94
N ILE A 25 -0.84 4.82 -0.81
CA ILE A 25 -1.46 3.59 -0.30
C ILE A 25 -2.93 3.86 0.00
N ALA A 26 -3.26 4.91 0.75
CA ALA A 26 -4.62 5.29 1.11
C ALA A 26 -5.54 5.56 -0.10
N ASP A 27 -5.02 6.22 -1.13
CA ASP A 27 -5.76 6.63 -2.32
C ASP A 27 -5.98 5.48 -3.30
N THR A 28 -5.11 4.47 -3.29
CA THR A 28 -5.13 3.37 -4.27
C THR A 28 -5.53 2.02 -3.67
N LEU A 29 -5.66 1.91 -2.34
CA LEU A 29 -6.09 0.69 -1.65
C LEU A 29 -7.49 0.23 -2.06
N GLY A 30 -8.34 1.18 -2.48
CA GLY A 30 -9.67 0.90 -3.03
C GLY A 30 -9.66 0.03 -4.29
N ALA A 31 -8.51 -0.13 -4.95
CA ALA A 31 -8.35 -1.04 -6.07
C ALA A 31 -8.21 -2.52 -5.65
N ILE A 32 -7.86 -2.79 -4.38
CA ILE A 32 -7.60 -4.15 -3.86
C ILE A 32 -8.61 -4.56 -2.79
N LEU A 33 -9.07 -3.61 -1.97
CA LEU A 33 -9.99 -3.86 -0.87
C LEU A 33 -11.43 -3.68 -1.32
N LYS A 34 -12.27 -4.70 -1.05
CA LYS A 34 -13.70 -4.67 -1.36
C LYS A 34 -14.54 -3.96 -0.29
N TYR A 35 -14.04 -3.86 0.93
CA TYR A 35 -14.76 -3.29 2.07
C TYR A 35 -14.23 -1.89 2.41
N GLN A 36 -15.14 -0.92 2.46
CA GLN A 36 -14.82 0.46 2.84
C GLN A 36 -14.33 0.56 4.29
N ASP A 37 -14.80 -0.31 5.19
CA ASP A 37 -14.32 -0.39 6.57
C ASP A 37 -12.83 -0.78 6.65
N ASP A 38 -12.38 -1.70 5.80
CA ASP A 38 -10.97 -2.11 5.76
C ASP A 38 -10.08 -0.97 5.24
N ILE A 39 -10.58 -0.21 4.27
CA ILE A 39 -9.89 1.00 3.74
C ILE A 39 -9.80 2.06 4.84
N ALA A 40 -10.90 2.35 5.54
CA ALA A 40 -10.93 3.34 6.61
C ALA A 40 -9.97 3.02 7.76
N ARG A 41 -9.79 1.72 8.08
CA ARG A 41 -8.81 1.27 9.09
C ARG A 41 -7.37 1.54 8.67
N ILE A 42 -7.06 1.46 7.38
CA ILE A 42 -5.69 1.60 6.87
C ILE A 42 -5.34 3.05 6.53
N GLN A 43 -6.30 3.87 6.07
CA GLN A 43 -6.10 5.28 5.72
C GLN A 43 -5.58 6.16 6.88
N GLY A 44 -5.69 5.70 8.12
CA GLY A 44 -5.13 6.38 9.29
C GLY A 44 -3.62 6.15 9.49
N SER A 45 -3.18 6.07 10.74
CA SER A 45 -1.76 5.86 11.08
C SER A 45 -1.21 4.49 10.68
N GLU A 46 -2.09 3.53 10.37
CA GLU A 46 -1.72 2.14 10.14
C GLU A 46 -0.94 1.95 8.84
N ALA A 47 -1.34 2.60 7.74
CA ALA A 47 -0.57 2.57 6.48
C ALA A 47 0.88 3.02 6.69
N LYS A 48 1.07 4.09 7.48
CA LYS A 48 2.40 4.62 7.79
C LYS A 48 3.24 3.65 8.63
N LYS A 49 2.65 3.03 9.65
CA LYS A 49 3.33 2.05 10.51
C LYS A 49 3.78 0.82 9.71
N ILE A 50 2.87 0.25 8.92
CA ILE A 50 3.16 -0.93 8.09
C ILE A 50 4.23 -0.61 7.04
N LEU A 51 4.16 0.57 6.42
CA LEU A 51 5.17 1.02 5.47
C LEU A 51 6.55 1.19 6.13
N ASP A 52 6.62 1.72 7.35
CA ASP A 52 7.86 1.85 8.12
C ASP A 52 8.46 0.48 8.48
N GLU A 53 7.62 -0.44 8.95
CA GLU A 53 8.02 -1.82 9.25
C GLU A 53 8.53 -2.56 8.01
N ALA A 54 7.81 -2.45 6.88
CA ALA A 54 8.23 -3.05 5.62
C ALA A 54 9.55 -2.46 5.10
N ARG A 55 9.76 -1.15 5.25
CA ARG A 55 11.04 -0.50 4.89
C ARG A 55 12.18 -0.97 5.79
N LYS A 56 11.93 -1.17 7.08
CA LYS A 56 12.92 -1.71 8.02
C LYS A 56 13.29 -3.15 7.71
N SER A 57 12.33 -3.99 7.31
CA SER A 57 12.61 -5.38 6.94
C SER A 57 13.35 -5.52 5.60
N LEU A 58 13.26 -4.51 4.73
CA LEU A 58 13.98 -4.44 3.46
C LEU A 58 15.42 -3.92 3.58
N GLN A 59 15.81 -3.31 4.71
CA GLN A 59 17.19 -2.93 4.95
C GLN A 59 17.98 -4.18 5.38
N PRO A 60 18.98 -4.64 4.59
CA PRO A 60 19.88 -5.68 5.07
C PRO A 60 20.67 -5.16 6.27
N ALA A 61 20.85 -6.01 7.26
CA ALA A 61 21.62 -5.74 8.48
C ALA A 61 23.08 -5.35 8.18
#